data_AF-A0A2V6WKY8-F1
#
_entry.id   AF-A0A2V6WKY8-F1
#
_cell.length_a   1.000
_cell.length_b   1.000
_cell.length_c   1.000
_cell.angle_alpha   90.00
_cell.angle_beta   90.00
_cell.angle_gamma   90.00
#
_symmetry.space_group_name_H-M   'P 1'
#
loop_
_entity.id
_entity.type
_entity.pdbx_description
1 polymer ?
#
loop_
_entity_poly.entity_id
_entity_poly.type
_entity_poly.pdbx_seq_one_letter_code
_entity_poly.pdbx_strand_id
1 'polypeptide(L)'
;MRVLVVDAIAPEGLAYLRERSIQVDELAKPTRETLYARIGDYDGLITRSGTAVTAELLDHAPRLRIVGRAGVGVDNVDIEACSRAGILVCNAPYGNVVSAAEHTIGMLLALVRRIPDAHARLKALEWDRSFYGAEPLRKTIGVVGFGKVGSRVATRLRAFESELLVYDPYIAEAGAKDLGAAHGLRDALAPIGRRHLPRAAHAGDREHDGRARAGAHQARRADRELRAGRHRERG
;
A
#
# COMPACT_ATOMS: atom_id res chain seq x y z
N MET A 1 -10.88 25.49 -15.45
CA MET A 1 -10.92 24.47 -14.38
C MET A 1 -9.71 24.68 -13.48
N ARG A 2 -9.91 24.78 -12.17
CA ARG A 2 -8.86 24.94 -11.15
C ARG A 2 -8.72 23.65 -10.35
N VAL A 3 -7.50 23.16 -10.23
CA VAL A 3 -7.17 21.94 -9.48
C VAL A 3 -6.20 22.28 -8.36
N LEU A 4 -6.52 21.84 -7.15
CA LEU A 4 -5.65 21.95 -5.99
C LEU A 4 -4.92 20.62 -5.75
N VAL A 5 -3.60 20.67 -5.63
CA VAL A 5 -2.77 19.52 -5.28
C VAL A 5 -2.25 19.70 -3.86
N VAL A 6 -2.62 18.82 -2.94
CA VAL A 6 -2.35 18.98 -1.50
C VAL A 6 -1.26 18.05 -0.95
N ASP A 7 -0.88 17.05 -1.74
CA ASP A 7 0.15 16.08 -1.43
C ASP A 7 1.21 16.07 -2.54
N ALA A 8 2.44 15.70 -2.19
CA ALA A 8 3.51 15.58 -3.17
C ALA A 8 3.20 14.50 -4.23
N ILE A 9 3.13 14.94 -5.49
CA ILE A 9 3.00 14.09 -6.68
C ILE A 9 4.18 14.33 -7.62
N ALA A 10 4.37 13.42 -8.58
CA ALA A 10 5.48 13.51 -9.52
C ALA A 10 5.34 14.74 -10.45
N PRO A 11 6.44 15.45 -10.78
CA PRO A 11 6.41 16.62 -11.65
C PRO A 11 5.73 16.38 -13.00
N GLU A 12 5.86 15.17 -13.55
CA GLU A 12 5.27 14.76 -14.82
C GLU A 12 3.74 14.76 -14.76
N GLY A 13 3.15 14.42 -13.61
CA GLY A 13 1.71 14.48 -13.40
C GLY A 13 1.20 15.93 -13.37
N LEU A 14 1.98 16.85 -12.80
CA LEU A 14 1.67 18.28 -12.79
C LEU A 14 1.81 18.87 -14.21
N ALA A 15 2.88 18.52 -14.92
CA ALA A 15 3.10 18.93 -16.31
C ALA A 15 1.95 18.49 -17.21
N TYR A 16 1.51 17.23 -17.10
CA TYR A 16 0.38 16.69 -17.86
C TYR A 16 -0.90 17.52 -17.72
N LEU A 17 -1.20 18.02 -16.52
CA LEU A 17 -2.36 18.87 -16.26
C LEU A 17 -2.16 20.29 -16.85
N ARG A 18 -0.99 20.88 -16.64
CA ARG A 18 -0.66 22.23 -17.11
C ARG A 18 -0.65 22.32 -18.65
N GLU A 19 -0.14 21.31 -19.33
CA GLU A 19 -0.16 21.18 -20.80
C GLU A 19 -1.58 21.18 -21.38
N ARG A 20 -2.58 20.80 -20.59
CA ARG A 20 -4.00 20.79 -20.96
C ARG A 20 -4.72 22.06 -20.50
N SER A 21 -3.97 23.12 -20.21
CA SER A 21 -4.48 24.41 -19.76
C SER A 21 -5.30 24.34 -18.46
N ILE A 22 -5.05 23.33 -17.61
CA ILE A 22 -5.63 23.25 -16.28
C ILE A 22 -4.80 24.13 -15.35
N GLN A 23 -5.46 25.01 -14.60
CA GLN A 23 -4.80 25.81 -13.56
C GLN A 23 -4.54 24.92 -12.35
N VAL A 24 -3.26 24.71 -12.03
CA VAL A 24 -2.83 23.82 -10.95
C VAL A 24 -2.13 24.63 -9.87
N ASP A 25 -2.74 24.67 -8.68
CA ASP A 25 -2.14 25.25 -7.48
C ASP A 25 -1.66 24.12 -6.57
N GLU A 26 -0.46 24.25 -6.03
CA GLU A 26 0.14 23.27 -5.12
C GLU A 26 0.19 23.84 -3.70
N LEU A 27 -0.36 23.09 -2.74
CA LEU A 27 -0.18 23.32 -1.31
C LEU A 27 0.57 22.11 -0.77
N ALA A 28 1.86 22.26 -0.48
CA ALA A 28 2.66 21.15 0.02
C ALA A 28 2.25 20.79 1.45
N LYS A 29 1.35 19.80 1.61
CA LYS A 29 0.85 19.32 2.92
C LYS A 29 0.26 20.46 3.78
N PRO A 30 -0.82 21.12 3.33
CA PRO A 30 -1.41 22.23 4.06
C PRO A 30 -1.94 21.76 5.42
N THR A 31 -2.03 22.69 6.38
CA THR A 31 -2.86 22.44 7.56
C THR A 31 -4.33 22.38 7.14
N ARG A 32 -5.15 21.81 8.01
CA ARG A 32 -6.59 21.71 7.79
C ARG A 32 -7.22 23.08 7.56
N GLU A 33 -6.83 24.06 8.35
CA GLU A 33 -7.34 25.44 8.30
C GLU A 33 -7.01 26.09 6.96
N THR A 34 -5.76 25.96 6.50
CA THR A 34 -5.34 26.48 5.19
C THR A 34 -6.08 25.79 4.05
N LEU A 35 -6.28 24.48 4.13
CA LEU A 35 -7.00 23.73 3.11
C LEU A 35 -8.47 24.17 3.04
N TYR A 36 -9.17 24.26 4.18
CA TYR A 36 -10.58 24.60 4.23
C TYR A 36 -10.85 26.04 3.76
N ALA A 37 -9.93 26.96 4.06
CA ALA A 37 -10.02 28.35 3.59
C ALA A 37 -9.85 28.50 2.06
N ARG A 38 -9.23 27.52 1.40
CA ARG A 38 -8.85 27.59 -0.02
C ARG A 38 -9.71 26.71 -0.93
N ILE A 39 -10.13 25.54 -0.45
CA ILE A 39 -10.72 24.47 -1.29
C ILE A 39 -11.99 24.92 -2.03
N GLY A 40 -12.74 25.88 -1.49
CA GLY A 40 -13.98 26.38 -2.08
C GLY A 40 -13.84 27.00 -3.47
N ASP A 41 -12.64 27.40 -3.87
CA ASP A 41 -12.36 28.00 -5.19
C ASP A 41 -12.00 26.98 -6.29
N TYR A 42 -11.90 25.69 -5.95
CA TYR A 42 -11.36 24.66 -6.83
C TYR A 42 -12.43 23.71 -7.34
N ASP A 43 -12.27 23.31 -8.60
CA ASP A 43 -13.16 22.34 -9.26
C ASP A 43 -12.65 20.89 -9.08
N GLY A 44 -11.36 20.72 -8.77
CA GLY A 44 -10.74 19.42 -8.55
C GLY A 44 -9.72 19.42 -7.41
N LEU A 45 -9.59 18.28 -6.74
CA LEU A 45 -8.62 18.04 -5.66
C LEU A 45 -7.78 16.81 -6.01
N ILE A 46 -6.45 16.95 -5.94
CA ILE A 46 -5.51 15.84 -6.04
C ILE A 46 -4.84 15.62 -4.69
N THR A 47 -4.97 14.41 -4.15
CA THR A 47 -4.38 13.97 -2.89
C THR A 47 -3.60 12.67 -3.08
N ARG A 48 -2.84 12.27 -2.06
CA ARG A 48 -2.14 10.99 -1.98
C ARG A 48 -2.58 10.22 -0.74
N SER A 49 -1.75 10.17 0.29
CA SER A 49 -2.03 9.49 1.56
C SER A 49 -1.98 10.44 2.75
N GLY A 50 -1.55 11.68 2.55
CA GLY A 50 -1.31 12.64 3.63
C GLY A 50 -2.58 13.39 4.03
N THR A 51 -3.39 13.77 3.05
CA THR A 51 -4.66 14.47 3.28
C THR A 51 -5.84 13.51 3.27
N ALA A 52 -6.70 13.57 4.28
CA ALA A 52 -7.97 12.87 4.29
C ALA A 52 -9.06 13.74 3.66
N VAL A 53 -9.83 13.17 2.75
CA VAL A 53 -11.01 13.79 2.15
C VAL A 53 -12.22 13.33 2.94
N THR A 54 -12.56 14.08 3.99
CA THR A 54 -13.68 13.81 4.90
C THR A 54 -14.93 14.57 4.47
N ALA A 55 -16.12 14.14 4.93
CA ALA A 55 -17.36 14.91 4.72
C ALA A 55 -17.20 16.39 5.10
N GLU A 56 -16.55 16.67 6.24
CA GLU A 56 -16.28 18.04 6.69
C GLU A 56 -15.42 18.86 5.72
N LEU A 57 -14.43 18.25 5.05
CA LEU A 57 -13.69 18.95 3.99
C LEU A 57 -14.62 19.32 2.82
N LEU A 58 -15.56 18.43 2.47
CA LEU A 58 -16.48 18.62 1.35
C LEU A 58 -17.47 19.77 1.62
N ASP A 59 -17.85 20.00 2.88
CA ASP A 59 -18.71 21.13 3.27
C ASP A 59 -18.07 22.50 2.94
N HIS A 60 -16.73 22.56 2.92
CA HIS A 60 -15.98 23.76 2.52
C HIS A 60 -15.71 23.87 1.02
N ALA A 61 -16.13 22.88 0.23
CA ALA A 61 -15.74 22.71 -1.17
C ALA A 61 -16.94 22.75 -2.14
N PRO A 62 -17.77 23.81 -2.15
CA PRO A 62 -19.03 23.86 -2.92
C PRO A 62 -18.85 23.76 -4.44
N ARG A 63 -17.63 23.99 -4.95
CA ARG A 63 -17.30 23.90 -6.38
C ARG A 63 -16.64 22.60 -6.78
N LEU A 64 -16.29 21.75 -5.82
CA LEU A 64 -15.51 20.54 -6.07
C LEU A 64 -16.36 19.54 -6.87
N ARG A 65 -15.80 19.02 -7.97
CA ARG A 65 -16.47 18.07 -8.86
C ARG A 65 -15.74 16.74 -8.97
N ILE A 66 -14.43 16.74 -8.67
CA ILE A 66 -13.59 15.55 -8.80
C ILE A 66 -12.49 15.50 -7.73
N VAL A 67 -12.28 14.32 -7.16
CA VAL A 67 -11.17 13.98 -6.28
C VAL A 67 -10.32 12.91 -6.96
N GLY A 68 -9.08 13.25 -7.28
CA GLY A 68 -8.08 12.31 -7.79
C GLY A 68 -7.12 11.87 -6.69
N ARG A 69 -7.09 10.58 -6.35
CA ARG A 69 -6.06 10.02 -5.47
C ARG A 69 -4.91 9.45 -6.29
N ALA A 70 -3.70 9.99 -6.10
CA ALA A 70 -2.45 9.48 -6.64
C ALA A 70 -1.99 8.20 -5.92
N GLY A 71 -2.78 7.13 -6.00
CA GLY A 71 -2.52 5.83 -5.36
C GLY A 71 -3.57 4.79 -5.75
N VAL A 72 -3.36 3.54 -5.31
CA VAL A 72 -4.26 2.42 -5.65
C VAL A 72 -5.49 2.35 -4.74
N GLY A 73 -5.33 2.42 -3.42
CA GLY A 73 -6.48 2.39 -2.51
C GLY A 73 -7.30 3.67 -2.60
N VAL A 74 -8.38 3.78 -1.81
CA VAL A 74 -9.11 5.06 -1.57
C VAL A 74 -9.42 5.28 -0.09
N ASP A 75 -8.64 4.68 0.80
CA ASP A 75 -8.87 4.58 2.25
C ASP A 75 -8.97 5.94 2.98
N ASN A 76 -8.31 6.96 2.44
CA ASN A 76 -8.33 8.33 2.96
C ASN A 76 -9.41 9.21 2.33
N VAL A 77 -10.32 8.64 1.54
CA VAL A 77 -11.42 9.37 0.89
C VAL A 77 -12.75 8.79 1.37
N ASP A 78 -13.62 9.65 1.89
CA ASP A 78 -15.00 9.31 2.21
C ASP A 78 -15.82 9.21 0.91
N ILE A 79 -15.79 8.03 0.28
CA ILE A 79 -16.48 7.76 -0.98
C ILE A 79 -17.96 8.06 -0.88
N GLU A 80 -18.60 7.68 0.23
CA GLU A 80 -20.03 7.88 0.44
C GLU A 80 -20.39 9.36 0.53
N ALA A 81 -19.57 10.16 1.23
CA ALA A 81 -19.76 11.61 1.28
C ALA A 81 -19.54 12.26 -0.10
N CYS A 82 -18.51 11.85 -0.83
CA CYS A 82 -18.28 12.31 -2.20
C CYS A 82 -19.46 11.97 -3.12
N SER A 83 -19.98 10.74 -3.07
CA SER A 83 -21.12 10.31 -3.88
C SER A 83 -22.39 11.10 -3.58
N ARG A 84 -22.71 11.35 -2.30
CA ARG A 84 -23.86 12.19 -1.91
C ARG A 84 -23.71 13.64 -2.39
N ALA A 85 -22.49 14.15 -2.43
CA ALA A 85 -22.18 15.49 -2.93
C ALA A 85 -22.06 15.56 -4.47
N GLY A 86 -22.25 14.45 -5.20
CA GLY A 86 -22.10 14.41 -6.66
C GLY A 86 -20.65 14.56 -7.15
N ILE A 87 -19.68 14.24 -6.30
CA ILE A 87 -18.24 14.38 -6.55
C ILE A 87 -17.67 13.05 -7.05
N LEU A 88 -17.05 13.07 -8.23
CA LEU A 88 -16.39 11.89 -8.79
C LEU A 88 -15.09 11.58 -8.04
N VAL A 89 -14.85 10.32 -7.69
CA VAL A 89 -13.58 9.88 -7.12
C VAL A 89 -12.84 8.98 -8.11
N CYS A 90 -11.60 9.34 -8.42
CA CYS A 90 -10.70 8.59 -9.29
C CYS A 90 -9.43 8.20 -8.55
N ASN A 91 -8.86 7.04 -8.88
CA ASN A 91 -7.59 6.55 -8.36
C ASN A 91 -6.65 6.10 -9.50
N ALA A 92 -5.44 5.66 -9.15
CA ALA A 92 -4.46 5.12 -10.08
C ALA A 92 -4.24 3.61 -9.81
N PRO A 93 -5.17 2.72 -10.21
CA PRO A 93 -5.24 1.33 -9.73
C PRO A 93 -4.13 0.41 -10.27
N TYR A 94 -3.23 0.93 -11.12
CA TYR A 94 -2.07 0.22 -11.67
C TYR A 94 -0.74 0.88 -11.30
N GLY A 95 -0.76 2.07 -10.68
CA GLY A 95 0.40 2.96 -10.60
C GLY A 95 1.59 2.41 -9.78
N ASN A 96 1.35 1.48 -8.85
CA ASN A 96 2.42 0.89 -8.03
C ASN A 96 2.58 -0.63 -8.21
N VAL A 97 1.89 -1.23 -9.18
CA VAL A 97 1.79 -2.69 -9.31
C VAL A 97 3.17 -3.34 -9.52
N VAL A 98 4.02 -2.72 -10.35
CA VAL A 98 5.38 -3.21 -10.62
C VAL A 98 6.27 -3.01 -9.39
N SER A 99 6.30 -1.80 -8.83
CA SER A 99 7.12 -1.50 -7.64
C SER A 99 6.75 -2.37 -6.44
N ALA A 100 5.45 -2.66 -6.24
CA ALA A 100 4.99 -3.56 -5.19
C ALA A 100 5.48 -5.00 -5.42
N ALA A 101 5.44 -5.49 -6.67
CA ALA A 101 5.94 -6.81 -7.00
C ALA A 101 7.47 -6.91 -6.79
N GLU A 102 8.22 -5.91 -7.24
CA GLU A 102 9.68 -5.84 -7.06
C GLU A 102 10.07 -5.75 -5.59
N HIS A 103 9.38 -4.91 -4.82
CA HIS A 103 9.59 -4.82 -3.38
C HIS A 103 9.30 -6.15 -2.69
N THR A 104 8.26 -6.87 -3.11
CA THR A 104 7.95 -8.21 -2.56
C THR A 104 9.09 -9.21 -2.81
N ILE A 105 9.67 -9.23 -4.02
CA ILE A 105 10.84 -10.06 -4.31
C ILE A 105 12.05 -9.62 -3.49
N GLY A 106 12.28 -8.31 -3.36
CA GLY A 106 13.36 -7.76 -2.53
C GLY A 106 13.23 -8.20 -1.06
N MET A 107 12.02 -8.15 -0.52
CA MET A 107 11.72 -8.60 0.84
C MET A 107 11.92 -10.11 1.02
N LEU A 108 11.51 -10.92 0.03
CA LEU A 108 11.76 -12.36 0.04
C LEU A 108 13.26 -12.66 0.06
N LEU A 109 14.05 -12.01 -0.79
CA LEU A 109 15.50 -12.19 -0.84
C LEU A 109 16.17 -11.70 0.46
N ALA A 110 15.73 -10.56 0.99
CA ALA A 110 16.19 -10.03 2.27
C ALA A 110 15.94 -11.01 3.42
N LEU A 111 14.81 -11.72 3.40
CA LEU A 111 14.47 -12.74 4.39
C LEU A 111 15.32 -13.99 4.22
N VAL A 112 15.33 -14.62 3.04
CA VAL A 112 16.01 -15.92 2.85
C VAL A 112 17.53 -15.78 2.92
N ARG A 113 18.10 -14.64 2.52
CA ARG A 113 19.53 -14.36 2.62
C ARG A 113 19.91 -13.60 3.89
N ARG A 114 18.91 -13.26 4.72
CA ARG A 114 19.06 -12.54 5.99
C ARG A 114 19.95 -11.29 5.86
N ILE A 115 19.71 -10.51 4.80
CA ILE A 115 20.53 -9.35 4.43
C ILE A 115 20.54 -8.28 5.54
N PRO A 116 19.42 -7.91 6.18
CA PRO A 116 19.42 -6.90 7.24
C PRO A 116 20.28 -7.28 8.46
N ASP A 117 20.26 -8.55 8.84
CA ASP A 117 21.05 -9.08 9.96
C ASP A 117 22.55 -9.01 9.65
N ALA A 118 22.96 -9.48 8.46
CA ALA A 118 24.34 -9.43 8.02
C ALA A 118 24.86 -7.98 7.93
N HIS A 119 24.04 -7.07 7.45
CA HIS A 119 24.34 -5.63 7.40
C HIS A 119 24.53 -5.03 8.81
N ALA A 120 23.69 -5.39 9.77
CA ALA A 120 23.80 -4.90 11.15
C ALA A 120 25.13 -5.33 11.80
N ARG A 121 25.55 -6.58 11.59
CA ARG A 121 26.83 -7.11 12.10
C ARG A 121 28.04 -6.43 11.48
N LEU A 122 28.03 -6.24 10.16
CA LEU A 122 29.11 -5.51 9.48
C LEU A 122 29.21 -4.05 9.99
N LYS A 123 28.08 -3.40 10.27
CA LYS A 123 28.08 -2.08 10.92
C LYS A 123 28.65 -2.09 12.33
N ALA A 124 28.55 -3.21 13.05
CA ALA A 124 29.18 -3.43 14.34
C ALA A 124 30.66 -3.86 14.24
N LEU A 125 31.24 -3.85 13.03
CA LEU A 125 32.61 -4.30 12.74
C LEU A 125 32.83 -5.80 13.01
N GLU A 126 31.75 -6.58 13.01
CA GLU A 126 31.78 -8.03 13.16
C GLU A 126 31.81 -8.71 11.79
N TRP A 127 32.84 -9.51 11.54
CA TRP A 127 32.95 -10.33 10.33
C TRP A 127 32.61 -11.80 10.62
N ASP A 128 31.32 -12.09 10.77
CA ASP A 128 30.82 -13.43 11.07
C ASP A 128 30.33 -14.15 9.80
N ARG A 129 31.10 -15.16 9.37
CA ARG A 129 30.78 -16.03 8.22
C ARG A 129 30.00 -17.29 8.58
N SER A 130 29.70 -17.54 9.86
CA SER A 130 28.93 -18.72 10.31
C SER A 130 27.44 -18.65 9.94
N PHE A 131 27.06 -17.61 9.21
CA PHE A 131 25.70 -17.23 8.95
C PHE A 131 25.21 -17.77 7.60
N TYR A 132 24.22 -18.66 7.66
CA TYR A 132 23.66 -19.29 6.47
C TYR A 132 22.26 -18.75 6.16
N GLY A 133 22.02 -18.50 4.87
CA GLY A 133 20.69 -18.26 4.33
C GLY A 133 20.14 -19.49 3.62
N ALA A 134 19.02 -19.31 2.92
CA ALA A 134 18.43 -20.30 2.04
C ALA A 134 18.41 -19.78 0.59
N GLU A 135 18.43 -20.73 -0.34
CA GLU A 135 18.24 -20.47 -1.77
C GLU A 135 16.76 -20.67 -2.14
N PRO A 136 16.17 -19.78 -2.97
CA PRO A 136 14.83 -19.98 -3.52
C PRO A 136 14.74 -21.13 -4.54
N LEU A 137 15.87 -21.55 -5.10
CA LEU A 137 15.97 -22.63 -6.10
C LEU A 137 15.25 -23.89 -5.61
N ARG A 138 14.30 -24.39 -6.41
CA ARG A 138 13.53 -25.62 -6.14
C ARG A 138 12.77 -25.60 -4.81
N LYS A 139 12.59 -24.43 -4.19
CA LYS A 139 11.69 -24.26 -3.04
C LYS A 139 10.27 -24.03 -3.53
N THR A 140 9.31 -24.55 -2.78
CA THR A 140 7.91 -24.23 -2.98
C THR A 140 7.57 -22.91 -2.32
N ILE A 141 7.08 -21.94 -3.10
CA ILE A 141 6.69 -20.61 -2.63
C ILE A 141 5.20 -20.41 -2.87
N GLY A 142 4.48 -20.11 -1.79
CA GLY A 142 3.06 -19.80 -1.82
C GLY A 142 2.79 -18.33 -2.13
N VAL A 143 1.94 -18.05 -3.11
CA VAL A 143 1.40 -16.71 -3.40
C VAL A 143 -0.10 -16.69 -3.07
N VAL A 144 -0.46 -15.98 -2.00
CA VAL A 144 -1.86 -15.74 -1.62
C VAL A 144 -2.32 -14.41 -2.22
N GLY A 145 -3.36 -14.48 -3.05
CA GLY A 145 -3.82 -13.37 -3.90
C GLY A 145 -3.08 -13.35 -5.24
N PHE A 146 -3.80 -13.64 -6.32
CA PHE A 146 -3.26 -13.80 -7.68
C PHE A 146 -3.72 -12.69 -8.64
N GLY A 147 -4.06 -11.52 -8.09
CA GLY A 147 -4.38 -10.33 -8.87
C GLY A 147 -3.17 -9.67 -9.57
N LYS A 148 -3.26 -8.35 -9.79
CA LYS A 148 -2.28 -7.57 -10.56
C LYS A 148 -0.84 -7.67 -10.03
N VAL A 149 -0.67 -7.67 -8.70
CA VAL A 149 0.66 -7.77 -8.06
C VAL A 149 1.10 -9.23 -7.95
N GLY A 150 0.23 -10.10 -7.43
CA GLY A 150 0.55 -11.52 -7.19
C GLY A 150 1.01 -12.26 -8.44
N SER A 151 0.35 -12.06 -9.58
CA SER A 151 0.76 -12.63 -10.86
C SER A 151 2.19 -12.19 -11.27
N ARG A 152 2.54 -10.91 -11.09
CA ARG A 152 3.89 -10.39 -11.39
C ARG A 152 4.97 -10.86 -10.42
N VAL A 153 4.59 -11.11 -9.16
CA VAL A 153 5.45 -11.78 -8.18
C VAL A 153 5.71 -13.21 -8.63
N ALA A 154 4.66 -13.97 -8.96
CA ALA A 154 4.78 -15.33 -9.46
C ALA A 154 5.68 -15.43 -10.70
N THR A 155 5.49 -14.55 -11.70
CA THR A 155 6.37 -14.51 -12.89
C THR A 155 7.84 -14.35 -12.52
N ARG A 156 8.16 -13.49 -11.55
CA ARG A 156 9.55 -13.26 -11.11
C ARG A 156 10.10 -14.45 -10.32
N LEU A 157 9.30 -15.07 -9.45
CA LEU A 157 9.72 -16.24 -8.68
C LEU A 157 10.03 -17.45 -9.57
N ARG A 158 9.37 -17.57 -10.73
CA ARG A 158 9.75 -18.59 -11.71
C ARG A 158 11.16 -18.46 -12.25
N ALA A 159 11.67 -17.23 -12.38
CA ALA A 159 13.05 -17.01 -12.81
C ALA A 159 14.07 -17.48 -11.77
N PHE A 160 13.64 -17.71 -10.52
CA PHE A 160 14.45 -18.36 -9.48
C PHE A 160 14.28 -19.90 -9.47
N GLU A 161 13.58 -20.47 -10.45
CA GLU A 161 13.34 -21.91 -10.56
C GLU A 161 12.66 -22.48 -9.29
N SER A 162 11.82 -21.67 -8.66
CA SER A 162 10.98 -22.07 -7.53
C SER A 162 9.71 -22.77 -8.03
N GLU A 163 9.19 -23.70 -7.23
CA GLU A 163 7.86 -24.26 -7.42
C GLU A 163 6.82 -23.29 -6.87
N LEU A 164 5.73 -23.05 -7.58
CA LEU A 164 4.74 -22.06 -7.17
C LEU A 164 3.39 -22.70 -6.86
N LEU A 165 2.90 -22.39 -5.66
CA LEU A 165 1.52 -22.64 -5.27
C LEU A 165 0.79 -21.30 -5.18
N VAL A 166 -0.37 -21.19 -5.81
CA VAL A 166 -1.19 -19.97 -5.75
C VAL A 166 -2.55 -20.25 -5.13
N TYR A 167 -3.12 -19.23 -4.51
CA TYR A 167 -4.52 -19.25 -4.08
C TYR A 167 -5.13 -17.86 -4.22
N ASP A 168 -6.26 -17.78 -4.91
CA ASP A 168 -7.10 -16.59 -4.98
C ASP A 168 -8.57 -17.01 -5.02
N PRO A 169 -9.44 -16.54 -4.11
CA PRO A 169 -10.85 -16.95 -4.09
C PRO A 169 -11.67 -16.40 -5.27
N TYR A 170 -11.15 -15.45 -6.05
CA TYR A 170 -11.87 -14.77 -7.13
C TYR A 170 -11.30 -15.02 -8.53
N ILE A 171 -10.17 -15.71 -8.65
CA ILE A 171 -9.55 -16.03 -9.95
C ILE A 171 -9.67 -17.52 -10.23
N ALA A 172 -10.24 -17.86 -11.38
CA ALA A 172 -10.38 -19.23 -11.83
C ALA A 172 -9.02 -19.88 -12.12
N GLU A 173 -8.92 -21.20 -11.90
CA GLU A 173 -7.67 -21.98 -11.99
C GLU A 173 -6.92 -21.84 -13.31
N ALA A 174 -7.61 -21.54 -14.41
CA ALA A 174 -7.03 -21.38 -15.74
C ALA A 174 -5.93 -20.31 -15.77
N GLY A 175 -6.13 -19.16 -15.10
CA GLY A 175 -5.14 -18.07 -15.11
C GLY A 175 -3.84 -18.38 -14.37
N ALA A 176 -3.85 -19.35 -13.44
CA ALA A 176 -2.66 -19.80 -12.72
C ALA A 176 -1.81 -20.78 -13.53
N LYS A 177 -2.47 -21.67 -14.29
CA LYS A 177 -1.83 -22.70 -15.11
C LYS A 177 -0.99 -22.10 -16.24
N ASP A 178 -1.45 -21.01 -16.85
CA ASP A 178 -0.71 -20.28 -17.89
C ASP A 178 0.62 -19.71 -17.38
N LEU A 179 0.70 -19.43 -16.08
CA LEU A 179 1.92 -18.98 -15.42
C LEU A 179 2.75 -20.12 -14.82
N GLY A 180 2.36 -21.38 -15.01
CA GLY A 180 3.05 -22.56 -14.47
C GLY A 180 2.92 -22.69 -12.94
N ALA A 181 1.93 -22.03 -12.34
CA ALA A 181 1.63 -22.15 -10.93
C ALA A 181 0.49 -23.17 -10.71
N ALA A 182 0.65 -24.04 -9.72
CA ALA A 182 -0.42 -24.97 -9.35
C ALA A 182 -1.38 -24.29 -8.36
N HIS A 183 -2.68 -24.52 -8.56
CA HIS A 183 -3.65 -24.32 -7.49
C HIS A 183 -3.44 -25.42 -6.43
N GLY A 184 -3.55 -25.05 -5.15
CA GLY A 184 -3.34 -26.00 -4.06
C GLY A 184 -2.76 -25.40 -2.79
N LEU A 185 -2.43 -24.09 -2.79
CA LEU A 185 -1.93 -23.43 -1.59
C LEU A 185 -2.94 -23.49 -0.42
N ARG A 186 -4.25 -23.44 -0.70
CA ARG A 186 -5.28 -23.61 0.33
C ARG A 186 -5.18 -24.97 1.03
N ASP A 187 -4.98 -26.03 0.26
CA ASP A 187 -4.89 -27.40 0.78
C ASP A 187 -3.54 -27.63 1.46
N ALA A 188 -2.46 -27.06 0.92
CA ALA A 188 -1.12 -27.09 1.51
C ALA A 188 -1.05 -26.32 2.86
N LEU A 189 -1.87 -25.28 3.04
CA LEU A 189 -1.94 -24.49 4.27
C LEU A 189 -2.98 -25.02 5.28
N ALA A 190 -3.88 -25.92 4.87
CA ALA A 190 -4.88 -26.51 5.76
C ALA A 190 -4.29 -27.12 7.05
N PRO A 191 -3.10 -27.77 7.04
CA PRO A 191 -2.44 -28.28 8.25
C PRO A 191 -1.83 -27.20 9.15
N ILE A 192 -1.53 -26.01 8.64
CA ILE A 192 -0.79 -24.95 9.36
C ILE A 192 -1.71 -24.13 10.30
N GLY A 193 -3.03 -24.35 10.20
CA GLY A 193 -4.03 -23.75 11.08
C GLY A 193 -4.28 -22.27 10.80
N ARG A 194 -5.55 -21.84 10.90
CA ARG A 194 -6.04 -20.47 10.64
C ARG A 194 -5.36 -19.34 11.45
N ARG A 195 -4.45 -19.63 12.38
CA ARG A 195 -3.80 -18.64 13.27
C ARG A 195 -2.71 -17.80 12.60
N HIS A 196 -2.07 -18.29 11.54
CA HIS A 196 -0.88 -17.66 10.94
C HIS A 196 -1.08 -17.10 9.54
N LEU A 197 -2.28 -17.24 8.97
CA LEU A 197 -2.60 -16.60 7.70
C LEU A 197 -3.02 -15.15 7.98
N PRO A 198 -2.38 -14.15 7.36
CA PRO A 198 -2.88 -12.80 7.44
C PRO A 198 -4.32 -12.80 6.92
N ARG A 199 -5.27 -12.30 7.73
CA ARG A 199 -6.61 -11.98 7.23
C ARG A 199 -6.41 -11.09 6.02
N ALA A 200 -6.93 -11.51 4.86
CA ALA A 200 -7.00 -10.63 3.70
C ALA A 200 -7.73 -9.36 4.16
N ALA A 201 -7.01 -8.23 4.21
CA ALA A 201 -7.63 -6.95 4.48
C ALA A 201 -8.48 -6.61 3.26
N HIS A 202 -9.76 -6.96 3.34
CA HIS A 202 -10.74 -6.55 2.34
C HIS A 202 -10.93 -5.03 2.43
N ALA A 203 -10.53 -4.34 1.37
CA ALA A 203 -11.11 -3.06 1.02
C ALA A 203 -12.47 -3.36 0.36
N GLY A 204 -13.54 -3.27 1.13
CA GLY A 204 -14.91 -3.48 0.64
C GLY A 204 -15.62 -4.67 1.26
N ASP A 205 -15.83 -4.63 2.58
CA ASP A 205 -17.12 -4.97 3.17
C ASP A 205 -17.07 -4.58 4.65
N ARG A 206 -17.73 -3.47 4.98
CA ARG A 206 -18.02 -3.12 6.37
C ARG A 206 -19.32 -3.79 6.73
N GLU A 207 -19.25 -4.96 7.33
CA GLU A 207 -20.21 -5.32 8.38
C GLU A 207 -19.58 -6.34 9.33
N HIS A 208 -19.59 -5.98 10.61
CA HIS A 208 -19.19 -6.78 11.78
C HIS A 208 -17.70 -7.10 11.97
N ASP A 209 -16.94 -6.21 12.65
CA ASP A 209 -16.05 -6.66 13.74
C ASP A 209 -15.63 -5.51 14.68
N GLY A 210 -16.25 -5.43 15.85
CA GLY A 210 -15.94 -4.47 16.92
C GLY A 210 -14.59 -4.69 17.63
N ARG A 211 -13.73 -5.60 17.13
CA ARG A 211 -12.46 -5.98 17.78
C ARG A 211 -11.20 -5.37 17.16
N ALA A 212 -11.30 -4.75 15.98
CA ALA A 212 -10.15 -4.12 15.31
C ALA A 212 -9.65 -2.81 15.97
N ARG A 213 -10.45 -2.21 16.87
CA ARG A 213 -10.08 -0.96 17.58
C ARG A 213 -9.07 -1.17 18.72
N ALA A 214 -8.92 -2.39 19.26
CA ALA A 214 -8.01 -2.65 20.37
C ALA A 214 -6.53 -2.78 19.94
N GLY A 215 -6.25 -3.40 18.78
CA GLY A 215 -4.87 -3.62 18.30
C GLY A 215 -4.17 -2.34 17.83
N ALA A 216 -4.91 -1.42 17.21
CA ALA A 216 -4.37 -0.14 16.76
C ALA A 216 -3.99 0.79 17.93
N HIS A 217 -4.62 0.62 19.10
CA HIS A 217 -4.33 1.41 20.29
C HIS A 217 -3.06 0.93 21.02
N GLN A 218 -2.74 -0.36 20.96
CA GLN A 218 -1.52 -0.93 21.54
C GLN A 218 -0.26 -0.59 20.72
N ALA A 219 -0.34 -0.60 19.39
CA ALA A 219 0.78 -0.22 18.52
C ALA A 219 1.17 1.27 18.66
N ARG A 220 0.20 2.17 18.88
CA ARG A 220 0.45 3.61 19.10
C ARG A 220 1.05 3.92 20.48
N ARG A 221 0.84 3.04 21.47
CA ARG A 221 1.41 3.18 22.82
C ARG A 221 2.89 2.76 22.84
N ALA A 222 3.23 1.69 22.13
CA ALA A 222 4.61 1.23 21.97
C ALA A 222 5.51 2.25 21.23
N ASP A 223 5.01 2.91 20.18
CA ASP A 223 5.80 3.93 19.46
C ASP A 223 6.00 5.23 20.27
N ARG A 224 5.09 5.56 21.20
CA ARG A 224 5.27 6.69 22.14
C ARG A 224 6.30 6.39 23.22
N GLU A 225 6.30 5.17 23.77
CA GLU A 225 7.27 4.75 24.80
C GLU A 225 8.69 4.65 24.23
N LEU A 226 8.84 4.18 22.97
CA LEU A 226 10.13 4.14 22.24
C LEU A 226 10.69 5.52 21.85
N ARG A 227 9.86 6.55 21.75
CA ARG A 227 10.28 7.94 21.51
C ARG A 227 10.62 8.68 22.80
N ALA A 228 9.93 8.36 23.90
CA ALA A 228 10.22 8.93 25.22
C ALA A 228 11.54 8.40 25.81
N GLY A 229 11.92 7.15 25.55
CA GLY A 229 13.18 6.56 26.01
C GLY A 229 14.43 7.20 25.39
N ARG A 230 14.37 7.61 24.12
CA ARG A 230 15.53 8.20 23.40
C ARG A 230 15.90 9.62 23.84
N HIS A 231 15.04 10.29 24.60
CA HIS A 231 15.32 11.62 25.16
C HIS A 231 15.98 11.58 26.55
N ARG A 232 16.03 10.41 27.22
CA ARG A 232 16.66 10.28 28.54
C ARG A 232 18.13 9.81 28.51
N GLU A 233 18.63 9.37 27.35
CA GLU A 233 20.02 8.91 27.20
C GLU A 233 20.95 9.95 26.54
N ARG A 234 20.49 11.19 26.39
CA ARG A 234 21.30 12.33 25.89
C ARG A 234 21.16 13.57 26.79
N GLY A 235 21.19 13.36 28.10
CA GLY A 235 21.26 14.40 29.13
C GLY A 235 22.29 14.00 30.17
#